data_AF-A0A930AN74-F1
#
_entry.id   AF-A0A930AN74-F1
#
_cell.length_a   1.000
_cell.length_b   1.000
_cell.length_c   1.000
_cell.angle_alpha   90.00
_cell.angle_beta   90.00
_cell.angle_gamma   90.00
#
_symmetry.space_group_name_H-M   'P 1'
#
loop_
_entity.id
_entity.type
_entity.pdbx_description
1 polymer ?
#
loop_
_entity_poly.entity_id
_entity_poly.type
_entity_poly.pdbx_seq_one_letter_code
_entity_poly.pdbx_strand_id
1 'polypeptide(L)'
;MITIEELKNYRYLQMQAQAIQEQIRQMYVPISSPQLSQIGTKSNVPGDPTRQAFYKIERLNRELEDKVNEIAVQMKRILDWVDTIDNPEIQIIIRWHFMNGLS
;
A
#
# COMPACT_ATOMS: atom_id res chain seq x y z
N MET A 1 -8.67 -23.53 -6.91
CA MET A 1 -9.81 -23.07 -6.09
C MET A 1 -9.32 -21.92 -5.23
N ILE A 2 -10.02 -20.79 -5.19
CA ILE A 2 -9.67 -19.65 -4.33
C ILE A 2 -10.20 -19.89 -2.92
N THR A 3 -9.41 -19.56 -1.89
CA THR A 3 -9.84 -19.65 -0.48
C THR A 3 -10.23 -18.30 0.11
N ILE A 4 -10.92 -18.31 1.25
CA ILE A 4 -11.25 -17.09 1.99
C ILE A 4 -9.99 -16.37 2.51
N GLU A 5 -8.93 -17.12 2.82
CA GLU A 5 -7.62 -16.59 3.20
C GLU A 5 -6.98 -15.81 2.04
N GLU A 6 -7.11 -16.29 0.80
CA GLU A 6 -6.62 -15.57 -0.37
C GLU A 6 -7.38 -14.25 -0.61
N LEU A 7 -8.71 -14.26 -0.39
CA LEU A 7 -9.53 -13.04 -0.43
C LEU A 7 -9.15 -12.04 0.67
N LYS A 8 -8.85 -12.52 1.88
CA LYS A 8 -8.34 -11.67 2.97
C LYS A 8 -6.95 -11.13 2.67
N ASN A 9 -6.08 -11.97 2.10
CA ASN A 9 -4.73 -11.55 1.73
C ASN A 9 -4.75 -10.45 0.67
N TYR A 10 -5.68 -10.52 -0.29
CA TYR A 10 -5.89 -9.44 -1.26
C TYR A 10 -6.17 -8.09 -0.58
N ARG A 11 -7.08 -8.05 0.41
CA ARG A 11 -7.33 -6.85 1.21
C ARG A 11 -6.10 -6.38 1.98
N TYR A 12 -5.35 -7.31 2.55
CA TYR A 12 -4.13 -6.99 3.29
C TYR A 12 -3.07 -6.34 2.39
N LEU A 13 -2.91 -6.84 1.16
CA LEU A 13 -2.02 -6.23 0.16
C LEU A 13 -2.45 -4.80 -0.19
N GLN A 14 -3.75 -4.56 -0.36
CA GLN A 14 -4.27 -3.20 -0.60
C GLN A 14 -3.95 -2.25 0.57
N MET A 15 -4.12 -2.71 1.82
CA MET A 15 -3.77 -1.92 3.00
C MET A 15 -2.28 -1.60 3.08
N GLN A 16 -1.41 -2.55 2.74
CA GLN A 16 0.04 -2.31 2.69
C GLN A 16 0.40 -1.24 1.65
N ALA A 17 -0.16 -1.34 0.43
CA ALA A 17 0.07 -0.36 -0.62
C ALA A 17 -0.38 1.05 -0.20
N GLN A 18 -1.55 1.15 0.45
CA GLN A 18 -2.04 2.42 1.01
C GLN A 18 -1.11 2.98 2.09
N ALA A 19 -0.59 2.12 2.99
CA ALA A 19 0.34 2.54 4.02
C ALA A 19 1.67 3.07 3.42
N ILE A 20 2.20 2.42 2.38
CA ILE A 20 3.40 2.89 1.66
C ILE A 20 3.12 4.23 0.98
N GLN A 21 1.97 4.37 0.31
CA GLN A 21 1.57 5.61 -0.34
C GLN A 21 1.45 6.77 0.65
N GLU A 22 0.92 6.51 1.85
CA GLU A 22 0.84 7.48 2.93
C GLU A 22 2.23 7.86 3.47
N GLN A 23 3.14 6.90 3.63
CA GLN A 23 4.53 7.19 4.01
C GLN A 23 5.23 8.09 2.97
N ILE A 24 5.03 7.83 1.68
CA ILE A 24 5.55 8.68 0.59
C ILE A 24 4.97 10.09 0.71
N ARG A 25 3.65 10.22 0.89
CA ARG A 25 2.96 11.51 1.03
C ARG A 25 3.51 12.33 2.20
N GLN A 26 3.76 11.70 3.35
CA GLN A 26 4.31 12.36 4.54
C GLN A 26 5.75 12.85 4.36
N MET A 27 6.53 12.24 3.46
CA MET A 27 7.87 12.73 3.14
C MET A 27 7.86 13.96 2.23
N TYR A 28 6.83 14.11 1.39
CA TYR A 28 6.64 15.31 0.56
C TYR A 28 5.94 16.45 1.30
N VAL A 29 5.02 16.13 2.21
CA VAL A 29 4.33 17.09 3.08
C VAL A 29 4.82 16.87 4.50
N PRO A 30 5.91 17.52 4.93
CA PRO A 30 6.31 17.47 6.32
C PRO A 30 5.17 18.05 7.15
N ILE A 31 4.52 17.20 7.97
CA ILE A 31 3.60 17.66 9.00
C ILE A 31 4.44 18.55 9.91
N SER A 32 4.16 19.86 9.93
CA SER A 32 4.81 20.82 10.80
C SER A 32 4.66 20.35 12.24
N SER A 33 5.65 19.65 12.79
CA SER A 33 5.68 19.31 14.20
C SER A 33 5.84 20.63 15.00
N PRO A 34 5.18 20.76 16.17
CA PRO A 34 5.41 21.92 17.02
C PRO A 34 6.89 21.96 17.36
N GLN A 35 7.54 23.11 17.13
CA GLN A 35 8.94 23.34 17.47
C GLN A 35 9.13 23.12 18.97
N LEU A 36 9.52 21.91 19.36
CA LEU A 36 9.99 21.64 20.70
C LEU A 36 11.41 22.22 20.79
N SER A 37 11.48 23.32 21.54
CA SER A 37 12.68 24.05 21.93
C SER A 37 13.91 23.15 22.12
N GLN A 38 14.97 23.54 21.41
CA GLN A 38 16.36 23.10 21.46
C GLN A 38 16.83 22.56 22.83
N ILE A 39 17.28 21.29 22.87
CA ILE A 39 18.45 20.88 23.67
C ILE A 39 19.29 19.86 22.88
N GLY A 40 20.42 20.34 22.37
CA GLY A 40 21.71 19.64 22.40
C GLY A 40 21.89 18.32 21.64
N THR A 41 22.34 18.40 20.39
CA THR A 41 23.60 17.79 19.86
C THR A 41 23.63 18.00 18.35
N LYS A 42 24.51 18.88 17.86
CA LYS A 42 24.75 18.98 16.42
C LYS A 42 25.60 17.78 16.00
N SER A 43 25.05 16.91 15.16
CA SER A 43 25.81 15.86 14.49
C SER A 43 26.85 16.51 13.56
N ASN A 44 28.11 16.13 13.70
CA ASN A 44 29.25 16.68 12.95
C ASN A 44 29.49 15.96 11.61
N VAL A 45 28.54 15.12 11.17
CA VAL A 45 28.64 14.42 9.88
C VAL A 45 27.92 15.26 8.82
N PRO A 46 28.60 15.68 7.73
CA PRO A 46 27.93 16.29 6.59
C PRO A 46 27.17 15.21 5.83
N GLY A 47 26.02 14.80 6.37
CA GLY A 47 25.02 14.06 5.62
C GLY A 47 24.30 15.04 4.70
N ASP A 48 24.02 14.64 3.46
CA ASP A 48 23.10 15.36 2.58
C ASP A 48 21.68 14.82 2.87
N PRO A 49 20.91 15.46 3.78
CA PRO A 49 19.59 14.98 4.16
C PRO A 49 18.64 14.92 2.96
N THR A 50 18.87 15.77 1.95
CA THR A 50 18.10 15.80 0.70
C THR A 50 18.34 14.54 -0.11
N ARG A 51 19.61 14.14 -0.29
CA ARG A 51 19.94 12.87 -0.97
C ARG A 51 19.42 11.66 -0.22
N GLN A 52 19.50 11.64 1.11
CA GLN A 52 18.97 10.53 1.90
C GLN A 52 17.44 10.42 1.78
N ALA A 53 16.73 11.55 1.81
CA ALA A 53 15.29 11.59 1.58
C ALA A 53 14.92 11.10 0.17
N PHE A 54 15.67 11.53 -0.86
CA PHE A 54 15.47 11.10 -2.24
C PHE A 54 15.58 9.57 -2.38
N TYR A 55 16.68 8.97 -1.91
CA TYR A 55 16.85 7.50 -2.01
C TYR A 55 15.79 6.73 -1.23
N LYS A 56 15.33 7.28 -0.09
CA LYS A 56 14.25 6.66 0.69
C LYS A 56 12.92 6.69 -0.07
N ILE A 57 12.58 7.81 -0.70
CA ILE A 57 11.40 7.95 -1.55
C ILE A 57 11.49 7.00 -2.75
N GLU A 58 12.64 6.95 -3.43
CA GLU A 58 12.84 6.07 -4.57
C GLU A 58 12.62 4.60 -4.19
N ARG A 59 13.18 4.16 -3.05
CA ARG A 59 12.99 2.80 -2.55
C ARG A 59 11.51 2.50 -2.27
N LEU A 60 10.80 3.42 -1.61
CA LEU A 60 9.38 3.24 -1.30
C LEU A 60 8.51 3.24 -2.55
N ASN A 61 8.86 4.01 -3.58
CA ASN A 61 8.17 3.97 -4.87
C ASN A 61 8.33 2.60 -5.55
N ARG A 62 9.54 2.02 -5.54
CA ARG A 62 9.76 0.66 -6.07
C ARG A 62 8.97 -0.40 -5.29
N GLU A 63 8.97 -0.30 -3.96
CA GLU A 63 8.18 -1.21 -3.12
C GLU A 63 6.67 -1.07 -3.39
N LEU A 64 6.18 0.15 -3.60
CA LEU A 64 4.79 0.40 -3.99
C LEU A 64 4.47 -0.22 -5.35
N GLU A 65 5.36 -0.07 -6.34
CA GLU A 65 5.22 -0.65 -7.67
C GLU A 65 5.12 -2.17 -7.61
N ASP A 66 6.02 -2.83 -6.86
CA ASP A 66 5.99 -4.27 -6.63
C ASP A 66 4.66 -4.71 -6.00
N LYS A 67 4.16 -3.95 -5.00
CA LYS A 67 2.88 -4.24 -4.35
C LYS A 67 1.68 -4.06 -5.28
N VAL A 68 1.69 -3.02 -6.11
CA VAL A 68 0.63 -2.80 -7.11
C VAL A 68 0.60 -3.94 -8.13
N ASN A 69 1.76 -4.42 -8.57
CA ASN A 69 1.85 -5.58 -9.46
C ASN A 69 1.32 -6.86 -8.79
N GLU A 70 1.67 -7.10 -7.53
CA GLU A 70 1.16 -8.23 -6.74
C GLU A 70 -0.37 -8.18 -6.60
N ILE A 71 -0.92 -7.01 -6.29
CA ILE A 71 -2.37 -6.76 -6.22
C ILE A 71 -3.04 -7.07 -7.56
N ALA A 72 -2.48 -6.59 -8.67
CA ALA A 72 -3.06 -6.81 -10.00
C ALA A 72 -3.14 -8.29 -10.37
N VAL A 73 -2.07 -9.06 -10.08
CA VAL A 73 -2.03 -10.51 -10.30
C VAL A 73 -3.08 -11.23 -9.45
N GLN A 74 -3.17 -10.90 -8.16
CA GLN A 74 -4.16 -11.52 -7.26
C GLN A 74 -5.60 -11.14 -7.65
N MET A 75 -5.84 -9.87 -8.01
CA MET A 75 -7.15 -9.40 -8.46
C MET A 75 -7.62 -10.16 -9.69
N LYS A 76 -6.74 -10.33 -10.69
CA LYS A 76 -7.06 -11.10 -11.89
C LYS A 76 -7.42 -12.54 -11.53
N ARG A 77 -6.62 -13.19 -10.69
CA ARG A 77 -6.87 -14.58 -10.27
C ARG A 77 -8.21 -14.74 -9.53
N ILE A 78 -8.59 -13.76 -8.70
CA ILE A 78 -9.90 -13.76 -8.02
C ILE A 78 -11.03 -13.55 -9.03
N LEU A 79 -10.89 -12.61 -9.97
CA LEU A 79 -11.88 -12.38 -11.03
C LEU A 79 -12.09 -13.62 -11.89
N ASP A 80 -11.00 -14.22 -12.38
CA ASP A 80 -11.03 -15.44 -13.18
C ASP A 80 -11.77 -16.57 -12.43
N TRP A 81 -11.58 -16.68 -11.11
CA TRP A 81 -12.33 -17.63 -10.29
C TRP A 81 -13.80 -17.24 -10.07
N VAL A 82 -14.09 -15.97 -9.81
CA VAL A 82 -15.47 -15.48 -9.65
C VAL A 82 -16.30 -15.80 -10.89
N ASP A 83 -15.71 -15.67 -12.08
CA ASP A 83 -16.37 -15.95 -13.34
C ASP A 83 -16.70 -17.45 -13.53
N THR A 84 -16.10 -18.35 -12.74
CA THR A 84 -16.47 -19.78 -12.71
C THR A 84 -17.65 -20.11 -11.81
N ILE A 85 -18.17 -19.15 -11.04
CA ILE A 85 -19.27 -19.37 -10.10
C ILE A 85 -20.61 -19.26 -10.85
N ASP A 86 -21.43 -20.31 -10.84
CA ASP A 86 -22.70 -20.32 -11.60
C ASP A 86 -23.73 -19.29 -11.11
N ASN A 87 -23.73 -18.98 -9.81
CA ASN A 87 -24.70 -18.07 -9.21
C ASN A 87 -24.25 -16.60 -9.34
N PRO A 88 -24.95 -15.76 -10.13
CA PRO A 88 -24.59 -14.36 -10.33
C PRO A 88 -24.69 -13.52 -9.05
N GLU A 89 -25.57 -13.85 -8.10
CA GLU A 89 -25.66 -13.14 -6.81
C GLU A 89 -24.37 -13.33 -6.00
N ILE A 90 -23.83 -14.56 -5.98
CA ILE A 90 -22.57 -14.85 -5.30
C ILE A 90 -21.41 -14.10 -5.96
N GLN A 91 -21.38 -14.02 -7.29
CA GLN A 91 -20.37 -13.24 -8.01
C GLN A 91 -20.41 -11.76 -7.60
N ILE A 92 -21.60 -11.17 -7.55
CA ILE A 92 -21.80 -9.76 -7.17
C ILE A 92 -21.35 -9.52 -5.73
N ILE A 93 -21.74 -10.39 -4.79
CA ILE A 93 -21.37 -10.28 -3.37
C ILE A 93 -19.84 -10.28 -3.23
N ILE A 94 -19.13 -11.19 -3.91
CA ILE A 94 -17.67 -11.28 -3.83
C ILE A 94 -17.01 -10.04 -4.43
N ARG A 95 -17.45 -9.59 -5.62
CA ARG A 95 -16.91 -8.38 -6.26
C ARG A 95 -17.13 -7.13 -5.39
N TRP A 96 -18.32 -6.97 -4.83
CA TRP A 96 -18.65 -5.84 -3.95
C TRP A 96 -17.80 -5.82 -2.69
N HIS A 97 -17.76 -6.93 -1.96
CA HIS A 97 -16.97 -7.01 -0.73
C HIS A 97 -15.48 -6.87 -1.04
N PHE A 98 -14.93 -7.65 -1.96
CA PHE A 98 -13.46 -7.74 -2.03
C PHE A 98 -12.83 -6.77 -3.01
N MET A 99 -13.51 -6.35 -4.08
CA MET A 99 -12.89 -5.54 -5.14
C MET A 99 -13.28 -4.07 -5.06
N ASN A 100 -14.56 -3.78 -4.79
CA ASN A 100 -15.05 -2.40 -4.76
C ASN A 100 -14.84 -1.72 -3.40
N GLY A 101 -14.46 -2.47 -2.36
CA GLY A 101 -14.25 -1.93 -1.01
C GLY A 101 -15.53 -1.39 -0.35
N LEU A 102 -16.71 -1.77 -0.86
CA LEU A 102 -18.00 -1.37 -0.33
C LEU A 102 -18.44 -2.39 0.73
N SER A 103 -17.84 -2.33 1.93
CA SER A 103 -18.31 -3.05 3.11
C SER A 103 -17.80 -2.46 4.41
#